data_AF-A0A5K1CCT6-F1
#
_entry.id   AF-A0A5K1CCT6-F1
#
_cell.length_a   1.000
_cell.length_b   1.000
_cell.length_c   1.000
_cell.angle_alpha   90.00
_cell.angle_beta   90.00
_cell.angle_gamma   90.00
#
_symmetry.space_group_name_H-M   'P 1'
#
loop_
_entity.id
_entity.type
_entity.pdbx_description
1 polymer ?
#
loop_
_entity_poly.entity_id
_entity_poly.type
_entity_poly.pdbx_seq_one_letter_code
_entity_poly.pdbx_strand_id
1 'polypeptide(L)' 'LRNLESVNLSFTLVTDGGLRRLSGLTSLKSLNLDTRQITDTGLASLT' A
#
# COMPACT_ATOMS: atom_id res chain seq x y z
N LEU A 1 10.14 -3.96 8.34
CA LEU A 1 9.07 -4.65 9.09
C LEU A 1 8.84 -6.02 8.47
N ARG A 2 9.74 -6.99 8.73
CA ARG A 2 9.80 -8.24 7.95
C ARG A 2 8.59 -9.16 8.13
N ASN A 3 7.83 -8.99 9.21
CA ASN A 3 6.68 -9.84 9.56
C ASN A 3 5.37 -9.06 9.61
N LEU A 4 5.30 -7.91 8.93
CA LEU A 4 4.09 -7.10 8.94
C LEU A 4 3.06 -7.70 8.00
N GLU A 5 1.96 -8.18 8.57
CA GLU A 5 0.92 -8.88 7.80
C GLU A 5 -0.27 -8.00 7.44
N SER A 6 -0.51 -6.91 8.18
CA SER A 6 -1.64 -6.02 7.96
C SER A 6 -1.22 -4.57 8.13
N VAL A 7 -1.62 -3.72 7.19
CA VAL A 7 -1.42 -2.28 7.24
C VAL A 7 -2.75 -1.59 6.92
N ASN A 8 -3.10 -0.60 7.73
CA ASN A 8 -4.22 0.30 7.45
C ASN A 8 -3.69 1.70 7.13
N LEU A 9 -3.92 2.16 5.90
CA LEU A 9 -3.59 3.50 5.42
C LEU A 9 -4.85 4.30 5.05
N SER A 10 -6.04 3.86 5.47
CA SER A 10 -7.27 4.62 5.29
C SER A 10 -7.14 6.03 5.87
N PHE A 11 -7.70 7.02 5.17
CA PHE A 11 -7.67 8.43 5.56
C PHE A 11 -6.26 9.02 5.69
N THR A 12 -5.27 8.44 5.02
CA THR A 12 -3.92 9.01 4.90
C THR A 12 -3.66 9.55 3.50
N LEU A 13 -2.76 10.54 3.39
CA LEU A 13 -2.36 11.12 2.11
C LEU A 13 -1.30 10.25 1.41
N VAL A 14 -1.70 9.06 0.98
CA VAL A 14 -0.85 8.15 0.20
C VAL A 14 -1.07 8.38 -1.29
N THR A 15 0.03 8.45 -2.03
CA THR A 15 0.08 8.53 -3.50
C THR A 15 0.61 7.24 -4.10
N ASP A 16 0.56 7.09 -5.42
CA ASP A 16 1.20 5.97 -6.15
C ASP A 16 2.68 5.79 -5.78
N GLY A 17 3.40 6.90 -5.56
CA GLY A 17 4.80 6.86 -5.11
C GLY A 17 4.97 6.28 -3.70
N GLY A 18 3.99 6.52 -2.83
CA GLY A 18 3.93 5.93 -1.49
C GLY A 18 3.66 4.42 -1.53
N LEU A 19 2.71 3.97 -2.36
CA LEU A 19 2.38 2.55 -2.54
C LEU A 19 3.58 1.71 -2.99
N ARG A 20 4.41 2.23 -3.90
CA ARG A 20 5.62 1.53 -4.37
C ARG A 20 6.56 1.12 -3.25
N ARG A 21 6.53 1.79 -2.09
CA ARG A 21 7.36 1.45 -0.93
C ARG A 21 6.83 0.24 -0.15
N LEU A 22 5.57 -0.16 -0.38
CA LEU A 22 4.94 -1.31 0.28
C LEU A 22 5.30 -2.63 -0.39
N SER A 23 5.77 -2.64 -1.64
CA SER A 23 6.17 -3.86 -2.36
C SER A 23 7.29 -4.65 -1.66
N GLY A 24 8.10 -3.98 -0.84
CA GLY A 24 9.13 -4.63 -0.01
C GLY A 24 8.59 -5.34 1.23
N LEU A 25 7.29 -5.23 1.53
CA LEU A 25 6.64 -5.90 2.66
C LEU A 25 6.17 -7.30 2.23
N THR A 26 7.12 -8.21 2.05
CA THR A 26 6.87 -9.56 1.49
C THR A 26 5.94 -10.44 2.32
N SER A 27 5.65 -10.08 3.58
CA SER A 27 4.71 -10.79 4.45
C SER A 27 3.34 -10.13 4.55
N LEU A 28 3.11 -9.04 3.81
CA LEU A 28 1.84 -8.30 3.84
C LEU A 28 0.72 -9.14 3.22
N LYS A 29 -0.36 -9.32 3.96
CA LYS A 29 -1.55 -10.09 3.56
C LYS A 29 -2.79 -9.20 3.41
N SER A 30 -2.83 -8.09 4.13
CA SER A 30 -3.96 -7.16 4.11
C SER A 30 -3.47 -5.72 4.06
N LEU A 31 -4.03 -4.95 3.13
CA LEU A 31 -3.76 -3.52 2.97
C LEU A 31 -5.11 -2.80 2.84
N ASN A 32 -5.43 -1.95 3.81
CA ASN A 32 -6.61 -1.11 3.74
C ASN A 32 -6.24 0.26 3.17
N LEU A 33 -6.90 0.63 2.07
CA LEU A 33 -6.74 1.90 1.36
C LEU A 33 -8.12 2.54 1.24
N ASP A 34 -8.33 3.63 1.96
CA ASP A 34 -9.43 4.56 1.70
C ASP A 34 -8.82 5.93 1.44
N THR A 35 -8.31 6.09 0.21
CA THR A 35 -7.67 7.32 -0.27
C THR A 35 -8.07 7.59 -1.71
N ARG A 36 -8.15 8.89 -2.05
CA ARG A 36 -8.58 9.37 -3.37
C ARG A 36 -7.43 9.63 -4.35
N GLN A 37 -6.18 9.43 -3.93
CA GLN A 37 -4.99 9.82 -4.72
C GLN A 37 -4.17 8.62 -5.23
N ILE A 38 -4.76 7.43 -5.23
CA ILE A 38 -4.16 6.21 -5.79
C ILE A 38 -4.81 5.92 -7.13
N THR A 39 -4.00 5.63 -8.14
CA THR A 39 -4.44 5.21 -9.48
C THR A 39 -4.17 3.72 -9.70
N ASP A 40 -4.66 3.19 -10.82
CA ASP A 40 -4.35 1.83 -11.27
C ASP A 40 -2.84 1.59 -11.41
N THR A 41 -2.06 2.63 -11.74
CA THR A 41 -0.59 2.55 -11.80
C THR A 41 0.02 2.31 -10.42
N GLY A 42 -0.54 2.95 -9.39
CA GLY A 42 -0.15 2.72 -8.00
C GLY A 42 -0.49 1.30 -7.55
N LEU A 43 -1.70 0.82 -7.86
CA LEU A 43 -2.15 -0.53 -7.50
C LEU A 43 -1.33 -1.63 -8.20
N ALA A 44 -0.95 -1.43 -9.47
CA ALA A 44 -0.10 -2.36 -10.22
C ALA A 44 1.30 -2.54 -9.60
N SER A 45 1.72 -1.66 -8.67
CA SER A 45 2.98 -1.82 -7.94
C SER A 45 2.91 -2.75 -6.73
N LEU A 46 1.73 -3.27 -6.41
CA LEU A 46 1.47 -4.19 -5.28
C LEU A 46 1.41 -5.67 -5.67
N THR A 47 1.48 -5.97 -6.97
CA THR A 47 1.48 -7.32 -7.55
C THR A 47 2.86 -7.65 -8.11
#